data_AF-A0A966V8H9-F1
#
_entry.id   AF-A0A966V8H9-F1
#
_cell.length_a   1.000
_cell.length_b   1.000
_cell.length_c   1.000
_cell.angle_alpha   90.00
_cell.angle_beta   90.00
_cell.angle_gamma   90.00
#
_symmetry.space_group_name_H-M   'P 1'
#
loop_
_entity.id
_entity.type
_entity.pdbx_description
1 polymer ?
#
loop_
_entity_poly.entity_id
_entity_poly.type
_entity_poly.pdbx_seq_one_letter_code
_entity_poly.pdbx_strand_id
1 'polypeptide(L)'
;KMKKIILILLTTLLSICGFSQSITPQLQSRPNANVVFLVDFDGATVTNYWSAVYNGGKPLVTAPSNMNAAQRLEIYQIIANSFAIFDINVTTIKSVYDSYPWNKKSRVMSTPTNFMGAGGVAVLSALSIGSPTYEYCWAFEGALQANPKFIAQAATHELGHTANLGHQGMYNTSGVKTADYHFGKGTGELSWGPIMGAPYQANICQWVIGPSALPTIPTFTYPSGSTFAGTTITCHQNDWLMFLLKKPSAVEGGEFSTSGHPTSGIRLLPDDVGNTIATSKTLNMVNGVSADSGLINISLSPANATTYITGLRPTDPRVVLDEDMFKFTVAQTSNVNIKCRPWSQDALTNKNAMLDTRIVLYNASGGIIAVDSNLARLNSEINLSNVAQGDYFITVGASGNSQLTDIGYGNGYNQNTRFHSVGRYYLNVTVSGSSSIPT
;
A
#
# COMPACT_ATOMS: atom_id res chain seq x y z
N LYS A 1 1.87 44.61 63.54
CA LYS A 1 1.08 45.04 62.35
C LYS A 1 1.41 44.11 61.19
N MET A 2 0.55 43.13 60.91
CA MET A 2 0.42 42.40 59.63
C MET A 2 -0.81 41.50 59.81
N LYS A 3 -1.95 41.90 59.22
CA LYS A 3 -3.21 41.15 59.25
C LYS A 3 -3.23 40.22 58.03
N LYS A 4 -3.46 38.94 58.29
CA LYS A 4 -3.72 37.87 57.32
C LYS A 4 -5.03 38.17 56.57
N ILE A 5 -5.02 38.08 55.24
CA ILE A 5 -6.23 38.08 54.41
C ILE A 5 -6.52 36.62 54.04
N ILE A 6 -7.69 36.15 54.48
CA ILE A 6 -8.28 34.86 54.11
C ILE A 6 -9.12 35.10 52.85
N LEU A 7 -8.85 34.36 51.78
CA LEU A 7 -9.67 34.37 50.56
C LEU A 7 -10.55 33.12 50.55
N ILE A 8 -11.87 33.34 50.50
CA ILE A 8 -12.93 32.33 50.43
C ILE A 8 -13.01 31.81 48.99
N LEU A 9 -12.81 30.51 48.79
CA LEU A 9 -13.00 29.85 47.50
C LEU A 9 -14.46 29.38 47.38
N LEU A 10 -15.24 30.02 46.51
CA LEU A 10 -16.62 29.65 46.22
C LEU A 10 -16.63 28.53 45.16
N THR A 11 -17.12 27.35 45.52
CA THR A 11 -17.29 26.19 44.64
C THR A 11 -18.52 26.36 43.74
N THR A 12 -18.31 26.55 42.43
CA THR A 12 -19.34 26.28 41.42
C THR A 12 -19.02 24.95 40.73
N LEU A 13 -19.77 23.92 41.08
CA LEU A 13 -19.76 22.60 40.43
C LEU A 13 -20.52 22.73 39.10
N LEU A 14 -19.80 22.93 37.99
CA LEU A 14 -20.37 22.77 36.65
C LEU A 14 -20.20 21.30 36.24
N SER A 15 -21.33 20.58 36.14
CA SER A 15 -21.38 19.26 35.52
C SER A 15 -21.02 19.37 34.04
N ILE A 16 -19.75 19.14 33.72
CA ILE A 16 -19.31 18.94 32.35
C ILE A 16 -19.70 17.50 31.99
N CYS A 17 -20.89 17.31 31.43
CA CYS A 17 -21.14 16.18 30.54
C CYS A 17 -20.24 16.39 29.32
N GLY A 18 -18.97 15.99 29.45
CA GLY A 18 -18.02 15.99 28.37
C GLY A 18 -18.45 14.92 27.37
N PHE A 19 -19.18 15.32 26.33
CA PHE A 19 -19.13 14.58 25.08
C PHE A 19 -17.67 14.59 24.64
N SER A 20 -16.96 13.48 24.87
CA SER A 20 -15.68 13.25 24.23
C SER A 20 -15.98 13.10 22.73
N GLN A 21 -16.01 14.21 22.00
CA GLN A 21 -15.84 14.12 20.56
C GLN A 21 -14.44 13.55 20.36
N SER A 22 -14.38 12.29 19.91
CA SER A 22 -13.16 11.65 19.47
C SER A 22 -12.53 12.56 18.41
N ILE A 23 -11.49 13.31 18.79
CA ILE A 23 -10.76 14.21 17.88
C ILE A 23 -10.14 13.33 16.80
N THR A 24 -10.41 13.64 15.53
CA THR A 24 -9.74 12.98 14.40
C THR A 24 -8.24 13.28 14.49
N PRO A 25 -7.36 12.27 14.65
CA PRO A 25 -5.91 12.49 14.68
C PRO A 25 -5.47 13.25 13.43
N GLN A 26 -4.60 14.26 13.56
CA GLN A 26 -4.11 15.05 12.44
C GLN A 26 -2.84 14.41 11.88
N LEU A 27 -2.95 13.70 10.76
CA LEU A 27 -1.91 12.82 10.24
C LEU A 27 -1.65 13.09 8.75
N GLN A 28 -0.39 12.91 8.33
CA GLN A 28 0.06 12.94 6.94
C GLN A 28 1.13 11.85 6.74
N SER A 29 0.98 11.03 5.71
CA SER A 29 1.93 9.95 5.43
C SER A 29 3.16 10.47 4.69
N ARG A 30 2.99 11.52 3.86
CA ARG A 30 4.04 12.12 3.05
C ARG A 30 3.69 13.57 2.69
N PRO A 31 3.94 14.56 3.57
CA PRO A 31 3.74 15.96 3.25
C PRO A 31 4.46 16.36 1.95
N ASN A 32 3.83 17.19 1.13
CA ASN A 32 4.32 17.68 -0.18
C ASN A 32 4.39 16.64 -1.30
N ALA A 33 3.81 15.45 -1.14
CA ALA A 33 3.65 14.51 -2.25
C ALA A 33 2.85 15.13 -3.40
N ASN A 34 2.97 14.59 -4.61
CA ASN A 34 2.31 15.14 -5.80
C ASN A 34 0.79 14.91 -5.85
N VAL A 35 0.27 13.90 -5.15
CA VAL A 35 -1.17 13.63 -5.00
C VAL A 35 -1.52 13.57 -3.51
N VAL A 36 -2.74 13.96 -3.14
CA VAL A 36 -3.25 13.85 -1.76
C VAL A 36 -4.54 13.02 -1.71
N PHE A 37 -4.61 12.08 -0.77
CA PHE A 37 -5.82 11.36 -0.44
C PHE A 37 -6.27 11.69 0.98
N LEU A 38 -7.48 12.21 1.12
CA LEU A 38 -8.09 12.45 2.43
C LEU A 38 -8.84 11.22 2.90
N VAL A 39 -8.52 10.75 4.11
CA VAL A 39 -9.33 9.82 4.89
C VAL A 39 -10.22 10.65 5.79
N ASP A 40 -11.49 10.74 5.41
CA ASP A 40 -12.46 11.64 6.04
C ASP A 40 -13.36 10.89 7.03
N PHE A 41 -13.36 11.36 8.27
CA PHE A 41 -14.14 10.82 9.37
C PHE A 41 -15.19 11.82 9.90
N ASP A 42 -15.27 13.01 9.33
CA ASP A 42 -15.97 14.15 9.94
C ASP A 42 -17.42 14.26 9.47
N GLY A 43 -17.82 13.46 8.47
CA GLY A 43 -19.11 13.56 7.82
C GLY A 43 -19.19 14.77 6.88
N ALA A 44 -20.27 14.88 6.10
CA ALA A 44 -20.46 16.02 5.22
C ALA A 44 -21.92 16.24 4.85
N THR A 45 -22.22 17.45 4.38
CA THR A 45 -23.40 17.68 3.54
C THR A 45 -22.93 17.75 2.10
N VAL A 46 -23.30 16.76 1.29
CA VAL A 46 -22.85 16.58 -0.08
C VAL A 46 -23.91 17.10 -1.04
N THR A 47 -23.51 17.94 -1.99
CA THR A 47 -24.38 18.49 -3.05
C THR A 47 -23.68 18.36 -4.41
N ASN A 48 -23.49 17.13 -4.86
CA ASN A 48 -22.80 16.77 -6.11
C ASN A 48 -23.46 15.54 -6.78
N TYR A 49 -22.68 14.77 -7.56
CA TYR A 49 -23.13 13.53 -8.20
C TYR A 49 -23.89 12.60 -7.25
N TRP A 50 -23.37 12.40 -6.03
CA TRP A 50 -23.95 11.45 -5.08
C TRP A 50 -25.35 11.86 -4.61
N SER A 51 -25.56 13.14 -4.29
CA SER A 51 -26.91 13.64 -3.97
C SER A 51 -27.85 13.62 -5.17
N ALA A 52 -27.35 13.89 -6.37
CA ALA A 52 -28.16 13.89 -7.59
C ALA A 52 -28.72 12.48 -7.89
N VAL A 53 -27.85 11.47 -7.81
CA VAL A 53 -28.20 10.09 -8.14
C VAL A 53 -28.91 9.38 -6.99
N TYR A 54 -28.44 9.54 -5.75
CA TYR A 54 -28.87 8.72 -4.62
C TYR A 54 -29.76 9.45 -3.60
N ASN A 55 -30.04 10.74 -3.80
CA ASN A 55 -30.95 11.50 -2.95
C ASN A 55 -31.88 12.45 -3.73
N GLY A 56 -32.13 12.14 -5.01
CA GLY A 56 -33.04 12.91 -5.87
C GLY A 56 -32.68 14.39 -6.01
N GLY A 57 -31.39 14.73 -5.96
CA GLY A 57 -30.89 16.10 -6.02
C GLY A 57 -30.93 16.88 -4.71
N LYS A 58 -31.50 16.31 -3.63
CA LYS A 58 -31.48 16.95 -2.31
C LYS A 58 -30.12 16.76 -1.63
N PRO A 59 -29.66 17.70 -0.79
CA PRO A 59 -28.39 17.54 -0.07
C PRO A 59 -28.32 16.21 0.68
N LEU A 60 -27.26 15.44 0.43
CA LEU A 60 -27.00 14.17 1.09
C LEU A 60 -26.19 14.42 2.36
N VAL A 61 -26.84 14.34 3.51
CA VAL A 61 -26.21 14.57 4.82
C VAL A 61 -25.69 13.26 5.37
N THR A 62 -24.37 13.15 5.54
CA THR A 62 -23.70 11.98 6.11
C THR A 62 -23.16 12.28 7.49
N ALA A 63 -23.38 11.35 8.41
CA ALA A 63 -22.91 11.48 9.78
C ALA A 63 -21.39 11.29 9.86
N PRO A 64 -20.72 11.91 10.86
CA PRO A 64 -19.35 11.57 11.20
C PRO A 64 -19.17 10.09 11.50
N SER A 65 -17.95 9.60 11.33
CA SER A 65 -17.55 8.24 11.63
C SER A 65 -17.81 7.85 13.08
N ASN A 66 -18.37 6.65 13.30
CA ASN A 66 -18.54 6.08 14.65
C ASN A 66 -17.23 5.51 15.22
N MET A 67 -16.15 5.48 14.44
CA MET A 67 -14.85 4.97 14.87
C MET A 67 -14.25 5.86 15.96
N ASN A 68 -13.68 5.25 17.00
CA ASN A 68 -12.90 5.97 18.01
C ASN A 68 -11.50 6.35 17.49
N ALA A 69 -10.76 7.17 18.25
CA ALA A 69 -9.44 7.66 17.82
C ALA A 69 -8.42 6.55 17.48
N ALA A 70 -8.41 5.44 18.23
CA ALA A 70 -7.51 4.32 17.95
C ALA A 70 -7.90 3.57 16.67
N GLN A 71 -9.21 3.38 16.44
CA GLN A 71 -9.73 2.77 15.21
C GLN A 71 -9.48 3.66 13.98
N ARG A 72 -9.65 4.98 14.11
CA ARG A 72 -9.31 5.96 13.04
C ARG A 72 -7.82 5.93 12.71
N LEU A 73 -6.97 5.82 13.73
CA LEU A 73 -5.52 5.65 13.53
C LEU A 73 -5.20 4.34 12.80
N GLU A 74 -5.82 3.23 13.17
CA GLU A 74 -5.67 1.94 12.48
C GLU A 74 -6.09 2.03 11.01
N ILE A 75 -7.26 2.61 10.74
CA ILE A 75 -7.75 2.81 9.36
C ILE A 75 -6.75 3.63 8.55
N TYR A 76 -6.33 4.77 9.09
CA TYR A 76 -5.33 5.62 8.45
C TYR A 76 -4.01 4.88 8.18
N GLN A 77 -3.49 4.14 9.17
CA GLN A 77 -2.21 3.44 9.05
C GLN A 77 -2.23 2.38 7.94
N ILE A 78 -3.32 1.62 7.82
CA ILE A 78 -3.49 0.61 6.78
C ILE A 78 -3.56 1.27 5.39
N ILE A 79 -4.40 2.31 5.23
CA ILE A 79 -4.52 3.04 3.94
C ILE A 79 -3.17 3.68 3.56
N ALA A 80 -2.51 4.35 4.51
CA ALA A 80 -1.21 4.95 4.29
C ALA A 80 -0.15 3.93 3.89
N ASN A 81 -0.17 2.73 4.48
CA ASN A 81 0.72 1.64 4.10
C ASN A 81 0.44 1.12 2.68
N SER A 82 -0.84 1.04 2.29
CA SER A 82 -1.23 0.60 0.95
C SER A 82 -0.74 1.51 -0.17
N PHE A 83 -0.63 2.81 0.11
CA PHE A 83 -0.12 3.78 -0.87
C PHE A 83 1.35 4.16 -0.67
N ALA A 84 2.07 3.48 0.21
CA ALA A 84 3.34 4.00 0.74
C ALA A 84 4.47 4.08 -0.29
N ILE A 85 4.38 3.30 -1.37
CA ILE A 85 5.30 3.24 -2.51
C ILE A 85 4.95 4.21 -3.64
N PHE A 86 3.86 4.98 -3.49
CA PHE A 86 3.48 6.03 -4.43
C PHE A 86 3.83 7.41 -3.86
N ASP A 87 4.01 8.37 -4.76
CA ASP A 87 4.13 9.81 -4.47
C ASP A 87 2.74 10.39 -4.11
N ILE A 88 2.17 9.85 -3.01
CA ILE A 88 0.85 10.16 -2.46
C ILE A 88 0.97 10.50 -0.98
N ASN A 89 0.32 11.59 -0.59
CA ASN A 89 0.09 11.97 0.80
C ASN A 89 -1.29 11.45 1.23
N VAL A 90 -1.35 10.40 2.03
CA VAL A 90 -2.57 10.03 2.74
C VAL A 90 -2.65 10.90 3.98
N THR A 91 -3.75 11.63 4.15
CA THR A 91 -3.94 12.57 5.25
C THR A 91 -5.34 12.46 5.85
N THR A 92 -5.46 12.88 7.11
CA THR A 92 -6.75 13.13 7.79
C THR A 92 -7.02 14.64 7.95
N ILE A 93 -6.18 15.49 7.35
CA ILE A 93 -6.22 16.94 7.54
C ILE A 93 -6.89 17.58 6.31
N LYS A 94 -8.13 18.04 6.47
CA LYS A 94 -8.90 18.62 5.36
C LYS A 94 -8.22 19.85 4.72
N SER A 95 -7.59 20.71 5.51
CA SER A 95 -6.90 21.90 4.96
C SER A 95 -5.71 21.54 4.06
N VAL A 96 -5.02 20.43 4.33
CA VAL A 96 -3.98 19.89 3.45
C VAL A 96 -4.62 19.42 2.14
N TYR A 97 -5.70 18.63 2.20
CA TYR A 97 -6.44 18.19 1.03
C TYR A 97 -6.96 19.36 0.16
N ASP A 98 -7.52 20.38 0.80
CA ASP A 98 -8.08 21.55 0.13
C ASP A 98 -7.02 22.34 -0.66
N SER A 99 -5.75 22.28 -0.25
CA SER A 99 -4.63 22.97 -0.91
C SER A 99 -4.23 22.38 -2.27
N TYR A 100 -4.70 21.17 -2.60
CA TYR A 100 -4.36 20.49 -3.86
C TYR A 100 -5.39 20.81 -4.96
N PRO A 101 -4.96 20.86 -6.24
CA PRO A 101 -5.89 20.97 -7.37
C PRO A 101 -6.72 19.69 -7.51
N TRP A 102 -7.91 19.80 -8.11
CA TRP A 102 -8.87 18.70 -8.20
C TRP A 102 -8.33 17.45 -8.89
N ASN A 103 -7.48 17.60 -9.91
CA ASN A 103 -6.86 16.46 -10.60
C ASN A 103 -5.65 15.85 -9.87
N LYS A 104 -5.40 16.26 -8.62
CA LYS A 104 -4.34 15.75 -7.75
C LYS A 104 -4.86 15.37 -6.37
N LYS A 105 -6.19 15.27 -6.22
CA LYS A 105 -6.79 14.92 -4.94
C LYS A 105 -8.00 14.01 -5.10
N SER A 106 -8.15 13.10 -4.14
CA SER A 106 -9.32 12.25 -3.98
C SER A 106 -9.60 12.09 -2.49
N ARG A 107 -10.84 11.79 -2.09
CA ARG A 107 -11.17 11.56 -0.68
C ARG A 107 -12.10 10.40 -0.52
N VAL A 108 -11.85 9.65 0.56
CA VAL A 108 -12.70 8.56 0.99
C VAL A 108 -13.36 8.92 2.31
N MET A 109 -14.69 8.79 2.37
CA MET A 109 -15.46 9.03 3.57
C MET A 109 -15.78 7.73 4.29
N SER A 110 -15.31 7.60 5.53
CA SER A 110 -15.78 6.59 6.48
C SER A 110 -17.02 7.13 7.20
N THR A 111 -18.17 6.51 6.98
CA THR A 111 -19.44 6.99 7.57
C THR A 111 -20.40 5.84 7.87
N PRO A 112 -21.22 5.95 8.94
CA PRO A 112 -22.32 5.02 9.17
C PRO A 112 -23.52 5.27 8.25
N THR A 113 -23.57 6.40 7.53
CA THR A 113 -24.68 6.72 6.61
C THR A 113 -24.54 5.95 5.30
N ASN A 114 -25.12 4.74 5.24
CA ASN A 114 -25.12 3.92 4.03
C ASN A 114 -26.36 4.20 3.17
N PHE A 115 -26.17 4.86 2.02
CA PHE A 115 -27.22 5.16 1.04
C PHE A 115 -27.20 4.22 -0.19
N MET A 116 -26.27 3.25 -0.22
CA MET A 116 -26.03 2.36 -1.37
C MET A 116 -26.35 0.89 -1.10
N GLY A 117 -26.31 0.46 0.16
CA GLY A 117 -26.35 -0.96 0.52
C GLY A 117 -25.07 -1.75 0.18
N ALA A 118 -23.94 -1.07 -0.07
CA ALA A 118 -22.64 -1.67 -0.37
C ALA A 118 -21.63 -1.47 0.78
N GLY A 119 -20.49 -2.17 0.73
CA GLY A 119 -19.35 -1.93 1.64
C GLY A 119 -18.62 -0.62 1.33
N GLY A 120 -18.44 -0.32 0.04
CA GLY A 120 -17.92 0.95 -0.44
C GLY A 120 -18.44 1.26 -1.84
N VAL A 121 -18.19 2.48 -2.30
CA VAL A 121 -18.45 2.88 -3.69
C VAL A 121 -17.60 4.07 -4.12
N ALA A 122 -17.16 4.07 -5.37
CA ALA A 122 -16.39 5.14 -6.00
C ALA A 122 -16.83 5.36 -7.43
N VAL A 123 -16.54 6.56 -7.96
CA VAL A 123 -16.60 6.80 -9.40
C VAL A 123 -15.23 6.50 -10.01
N LEU A 124 -15.22 5.64 -11.02
CA LEU A 124 -14.00 5.32 -11.76
C LEU A 124 -13.36 6.57 -12.34
N SER A 125 -12.03 6.68 -12.25
CA SER A 125 -11.24 7.81 -12.74
C SER A 125 -11.54 9.17 -12.08
N ALA A 126 -12.26 9.23 -10.95
CA ALA A 126 -12.60 10.51 -10.31
C ALA A 126 -11.37 11.41 -10.07
N LEU A 127 -10.22 10.84 -9.70
CA LEU A 127 -8.96 11.57 -9.53
C LEU A 127 -8.52 12.23 -10.85
N SER A 128 -8.48 11.46 -11.94
CA SER A 128 -8.01 11.96 -13.24
C SER A 128 -9.00 12.95 -13.86
N ILE A 129 -10.31 12.74 -13.66
CA ILE A 129 -11.37 13.68 -14.09
C ILE A 129 -11.16 15.03 -13.39
N GLY A 130 -10.75 15.02 -12.12
CA GLY A 130 -10.34 16.21 -11.41
C GLY A 130 -11.46 17.24 -11.31
N SER A 131 -12.64 16.82 -10.85
CA SER A 131 -13.81 17.67 -10.68
C SER A 131 -14.43 17.51 -9.28
N PRO A 132 -14.94 18.59 -8.66
CA PRO A 132 -15.72 18.50 -7.42
C PRO A 132 -16.97 17.62 -7.55
N THR A 133 -17.46 17.38 -8.76
CA THR A 133 -18.63 16.53 -9.02
C THR A 133 -18.46 15.11 -8.47
N TYR A 134 -17.24 14.57 -8.51
CA TYR A 134 -16.92 13.18 -8.12
C TYR A 134 -15.96 13.13 -6.93
N GLU A 135 -15.92 14.20 -6.13
CA GLU A 135 -14.97 14.40 -5.05
C GLU A 135 -14.88 13.21 -4.08
N TYR A 136 -16.01 12.55 -3.79
CA TYR A 136 -16.11 11.52 -2.76
C TYR A 136 -16.08 10.12 -3.36
N CYS A 137 -15.31 9.24 -2.73
CA CYS A 137 -15.66 7.82 -2.61
C CYS A 137 -15.99 7.47 -1.15
N TRP A 138 -16.52 6.27 -0.92
CA TRP A 138 -17.25 5.96 0.31
C TRP A 138 -16.87 4.60 0.87
N ALA A 139 -16.70 4.52 2.19
CA ALA A 139 -16.61 3.29 2.96
C ALA A 139 -17.70 3.31 4.04
N PHE A 140 -18.66 2.38 3.95
CA PHE A 140 -19.84 2.35 4.79
C PHE A 140 -19.65 1.42 5.99
N GLU A 141 -19.49 2.00 7.17
CA GLU A 141 -19.01 1.31 8.37
C GLU A 141 -19.88 0.12 8.76
N GLY A 142 -21.21 0.26 8.69
CA GLY A 142 -22.15 -0.80 9.06
C GLY A 142 -22.05 -2.03 8.14
N ALA A 143 -21.92 -1.83 6.83
CA ALA A 143 -21.74 -2.92 5.86
C ALA A 143 -20.37 -3.60 5.99
N LEU A 144 -19.40 -2.90 6.59
CA LEU A 144 -18.05 -3.38 6.87
C LEU A 144 -17.90 -3.85 8.33
N GLN A 145 -19.02 -4.22 8.97
CA GLN A 145 -19.07 -4.82 10.31
C GLN A 145 -18.47 -3.93 11.41
N ALA A 146 -18.41 -2.62 11.19
CA ALA A 146 -17.69 -1.66 12.03
C ALA A 146 -16.23 -2.09 12.31
N ASN A 147 -15.61 -2.85 11.40
CA ASN A 147 -14.28 -3.38 11.55
C ASN A 147 -13.26 -2.41 10.90
N PRO A 148 -12.30 -1.84 11.66
CA PRO A 148 -11.32 -0.89 11.14
C PRO A 148 -10.53 -1.42 9.95
N LYS A 149 -10.17 -2.71 9.95
CA LYS A 149 -9.44 -3.33 8.84
C LYS A 149 -10.30 -3.38 7.58
N PHE A 150 -11.58 -3.77 7.70
CA PHE A 150 -12.46 -3.88 6.54
C PHE A 150 -12.79 -2.51 5.97
N ILE A 151 -12.99 -1.52 6.84
CA ILE A 151 -13.14 -0.10 6.46
C ILE A 151 -11.91 0.39 5.71
N ALA A 152 -10.70 0.12 6.21
CA ALA A 152 -9.47 0.52 5.54
C ALA A 152 -9.27 -0.16 4.18
N GLN A 153 -9.59 -1.45 4.07
CA GLN A 153 -9.47 -2.20 2.81
C GLN A 153 -10.46 -1.69 1.77
N ALA A 154 -11.74 -1.53 2.14
CA ALA A 154 -12.73 -0.93 1.25
C ALA A 154 -12.32 0.49 0.86
N ALA A 155 -11.87 1.30 1.81
CA ALA A 155 -11.44 2.67 1.52
C ALA A 155 -10.25 2.72 0.53
N THR A 156 -9.28 1.82 0.69
CA THR A 156 -8.14 1.70 -0.23
C THR A 156 -8.59 1.23 -1.62
N HIS A 157 -9.50 0.26 -1.66
CA HIS A 157 -10.13 -0.25 -2.89
C HIS A 157 -10.86 0.87 -3.65
N GLU A 158 -11.69 1.64 -2.95
CA GLU A 158 -12.41 2.77 -3.53
C GLU A 158 -11.48 3.89 -4.03
N LEU A 159 -10.40 4.18 -3.29
CA LEU A 159 -9.38 5.11 -3.78
C LEU A 159 -8.68 4.57 -5.04
N GLY A 160 -8.49 3.25 -5.14
CA GLY A 160 -8.03 2.57 -6.36
C GLY A 160 -8.97 2.82 -7.55
N HIS A 161 -10.29 2.71 -7.36
CA HIS A 161 -11.26 3.08 -8.40
C HIS A 161 -11.15 4.55 -8.82
N THR A 162 -10.94 5.47 -7.88
CA THR A 162 -10.74 6.89 -8.25
C THR A 162 -9.50 7.09 -9.12
N ALA A 163 -8.49 6.23 -8.97
CA ALA A 163 -7.31 6.12 -9.81
C ALA A 163 -7.47 5.16 -11.01
N ASN A 164 -8.73 4.84 -11.37
CA ASN A 164 -9.13 4.06 -12.53
C ASN A 164 -8.82 2.55 -12.48
N LEU A 165 -8.67 1.95 -11.30
CA LEU A 165 -8.57 0.50 -11.19
C LEU A 165 -9.94 -0.19 -11.30
N GLY A 166 -9.97 -1.36 -11.93
CA GLY A 166 -11.15 -2.26 -11.92
C GLY A 166 -11.10 -3.22 -10.73
N HIS A 167 -11.97 -4.23 -10.71
CA HIS A 167 -11.86 -5.30 -9.72
C HIS A 167 -10.86 -6.38 -10.15
N GLN A 168 -10.09 -6.86 -9.19
CA GLN A 168 -9.36 -8.12 -9.29
C GLN A 168 -10.32 -9.25 -8.93
N GLY A 169 -10.86 -9.91 -9.96
CA GLY A 169 -11.78 -11.05 -9.85
C GLY A 169 -11.08 -12.40 -9.67
N MET A 170 -11.86 -13.46 -9.42
CA MET A 170 -11.37 -14.83 -9.49
C MET A 170 -11.53 -15.40 -10.88
N TYR A 171 -10.57 -16.23 -11.29
CA TYR A 171 -10.57 -16.90 -12.59
C TYR A 171 -10.25 -18.39 -12.41
N ASN A 172 -10.84 -19.25 -13.23
CA ASN A 172 -10.45 -20.66 -13.27
C ASN A 172 -9.18 -20.88 -14.11
N THR A 173 -8.68 -22.11 -14.15
CA THR A 173 -7.46 -22.48 -14.91
C THR A 173 -7.56 -22.23 -16.42
N SER A 174 -8.77 -22.08 -16.95
CA SER A 174 -9.04 -21.74 -18.35
C SER A 174 -9.19 -20.24 -18.60
N GLY A 175 -8.99 -19.40 -17.58
CA GLY A 175 -9.11 -17.93 -17.70
C GLY A 175 -10.53 -17.38 -17.67
N VAL A 176 -11.53 -18.18 -17.28
CA VAL A 176 -12.92 -17.73 -17.17
C VAL A 176 -13.14 -17.11 -15.79
N LYS A 177 -13.70 -15.89 -15.75
CA LYS A 177 -14.07 -15.20 -14.50
C LYS A 177 -15.14 -16.01 -13.76
N THR A 178 -14.87 -16.37 -12.52
CA THR A 178 -15.78 -17.11 -11.64
C THR A 178 -16.39 -16.23 -10.54
N ALA A 179 -15.76 -15.09 -10.24
CA ALA A 179 -16.29 -14.08 -9.34
C ALA A 179 -15.73 -12.70 -9.69
N ASP A 180 -16.51 -11.64 -9.41
CA ASP A 180 -16.06 -10.25 -9.61
C ASP A 180 -14.96 -9.83 -8.65
N TYR A 181 -14.84 -10.49 -7.49
CA TYR A 181 -13.83 -10.21 -6.48
C TYR A 181 -13.03 -11.46 -6.14
N HIS A 182 -11.72 -11.27 -5.99
CA HIS A 182 -10.82 -12.24 -5.39
C HIS A 182 -10.86 -12.09 -3.87
N PHE A 183 -11.34 -13.13 -3.18
CA PHE A 183 -11.57 -13.12 -1.73
C PHE A 183 -10.31 -13.38 -0.88
N GLY A 184 -9.17 -13.61 -1.53
CA GLY A 184 -7.91 -13.97 -0.89
C GLY A 184 -7.76 -15.49 -0.78
N LYS A 185 -6.58 -15.92 -0.35
CA LYS A 185 -6.21 -17.32 -0.16
C LYS A 185 -5.20 -17.47 0.98
N GLY A 186 -4.94 -18.71 1.36
CA GLY A 186 -4.02 -19.03 2.45
C GLY A 186 -4.60 -18.72 3.83
N THR A 187 -3.81 -18.99 4.86
CA THR A 187 -4.19 -18.82 6.26
C THR A 187 -3.02 -18.24 7.07
N GLY A 188 -3.31 -17.73 8.27
CA GLY A 188 -2.30 -17.20 9.18
C GLY A 188 -1.55 -15.99 8.63
N GLU A 189 -0.28 -15.86 9.02
CA GLU A 189 0.59 -14.74 8.67
C GLU A 189 0.73 -14.55 7.15
N LEU A 190 0.72 -15.64 6.39
CA LEU A 190 0.91 -15.67 4.93
C LEU A 190 -0.39 -15.61 4.13
N SER A 191 -1.55 -15.45 4.80
CA SER A 191 -2.82 -15.24 4.08
C SER A 191 -2.75 -13.96 3.25
N TRP A 192 -3.20 -14.04 2.00
CA TRP A 192 -2.95 -13.02 0.98
C TRP A 192 -4.17 -12.76 0.10
N GLY A 193 -4.32 -11.52 -0.38
CA GLY A 193 -5.20 -11.23 -1.50
C GLY A 193 -4.99 -9.84 -2.12
N PRO A 194 -5.61 -9.56 -3.28
CA PRO A 194 -5.44 -8.29 -3.97
C PRO A 194 -6.33 -7.19 -3.38
N ILE A 195 -5.80 -5.96 -3.27
CA ILE A 195 -6.55 -4.80 -2.74
C ILE A 195 -7.82 -4.54 -3.57
N MET A 196 -7.71 -4.65 -4.90
CA MET A 196 -8.86 -4.51 -5.81
C MET A 196 -9.77 -5.74 -5.85
N GLY A 197 -9.53 -6.75 -5.02
CA GLY A 197 -10.48 -7.83 -4.72
C GLY A 197 -11.30 -7.49 -3.48
N ALA A 198 -11.65 -8.52 -2.71
CA ALA A 198 -12.30 -8.36 -1.41
C ALA A 198 -11.62 -9.22 -0.31
N PRO A 199 -10.29 -9.10 -0.09
CA PRO A 199 -9.53 -9.98 0.78
C PRO A 199 -9.64 -9.58 2.25
N TYR A 200 -10.86 -9.39 2.75
CA TYR A 200 -11.11 -8.81 4.07
C TYR A 200 -10.42 -9.56 5.22
N GLN A 201 -10.28 -10.87 5.08
CA GLN A 201 -9.68 -11.75 6.08
C GLN A 201 -8.16 -11.96 5.89
N ALA A 202 -7.60 -11.62 4.73
CA ALA A 202 -6.19 -11.87 4.44
C ALA A 202 -5.29 -10.96 5.27
N ASN A 203 -4.16 -11.47 5.76
CA ASN A 203 -3.17 -10.66 6.46
C ASN A 203 -2.51 -9.66 5.51
N ILE A 204 -2.08 -10.14 4.34
CA ILE A 204 -1.36 -9.36 3.35
C ILE A 204 -2.32 -8.96 2.23
N CYS A 205 -2.44 -7.66 2.00
CA CYS A 205 -3.23 -7.12 0.91
C CYS A 205 -2.34 -6.26 0.03
N GLN A 206 -2.25 -6.56 -1.25
CA GLN A 206 -1.31 -5.90 -2.17
C GLN A 206 -1.99 -5.43 -3.45
N TRP A 207 -1.39 -4.45 -4.12
CA TRP A 207 -1.66 -4.21 -5.52
C TRP A 207 -1.04 -5.35 -6.33
N VAL A 208 -1.76 -5.84 -7.33
CA VAL A 208 -1.35 -7.04 -8.05
C VAL A 208 -1.37 -6.82 -9.56
N ILE A 209 -0.61 -7.67 -10.23
CA ILE A 209 -0.89 -7.99 -11.61
C ILE A 209 -1.88 -9.17 -11.54
N GLY A 210 -3.06 -9.00 -12.10
CA GLY A 210 -4.09 -10.02 -12.20
C GLY A 210 -3.70 -11.11 -13.20
N PRO A 211 -4.30 -12.31 -13.10
CA PRO A 211 -3.90 -13.45 -13.89
C PRO A 211 -3.97 -13.16 -15.39
N SER A 212 -2.89 -13.48 -16.10
CA SER A 212 -2.89 -13.63 -17.55
C SER A 212 -3.07 -15.10 -17.87
N ALA A 213 -4.29 -15.62 -17.82
CA ALA A 213 -4.53 -16.89 -18.46
C ALA A 213 -4.33 -16.64 -19.97
N LEU A 214 -3.14 -16.94 -20.50
CA LEU A 214 -2.94 -18.12 -21.33
C LEU A 214 -1.50 -18.23 -21.91
N PRO A 215 -0.90 -19.44 -21.99
CA PRO A 215 0.42 -19.67 -22.62
C PRO A 215 0.41 -19.56 -24.14
N THR A 216 -0.77 -19.54 -24.75
CA THR A 216 -1.02 -19.28 -26.17
C THR A 216 -2.38 -18.64 -26.26
N ILE A 217 -2.52 -17.60 -27.09
CA ILE A 217 -3.78 -16.91 -27.39
C ILE A 217 -4.96 -17.90 -27.39
N PRO A 218 -5.99 -17.71 -26.55
CA PRO A 218 -7.21 -18.49 -26.59
C PRO A 218 -8.19 -17.72 -27.46
N THR A 219 -8.47 -18.26 -28.64
CA THR A 219 -9.61 -17.82 -29.42
C THR A 219 -10.89 -18.34 -28.77
N PHE A 220 -11.65 -17.46 -28.12
CA PHE A 220 -13.06 -17.71 -27.82
C PHE A 220 -13.87 -17.22 -29.03
N THR A 221 -14.55 -18.14 -29.72
CA THR A 221 -15.41 -17.80 -30.86
C THR A 221 -16.79 -17.42 -30.36
N TYR A 222 -17.14 -16.13 -30.44
CA TYR A 222 -18.50 -15.68 -30.19
C TYR A 222 -19.44 -16.12 -31.34
N PRO A 223 -20.70 -16.45 -31.06
CA PRO A 223 -21.70 -16.66 -32.10
C PRO A 223 -21.83 -15.42 -32.98
N SER A 224 -22.02 -15.62 -34.29
CA SER A 224 -22.21 -14.54 -35.25
C SER A 224 -23.38 -13.64 -34.83
N GLY A 225 -23.13 -12.34 -34.64
CA GLY A 225 -24.15 -11.34 -34.34
C GLY A 225 -23.93 -10.51 -33.07
N SER A 226 -22.89 -10.81 -32.26
CA SER A 226 -22.44 -9.92 -31.19
C SER A 226 -21.46 -8.86 -31.72
N THR A 227 -21.43 -7.69 -31.08
CA THR A 227 -20.55 -6.54 -31.39
C THR A 227 -19.05 -6.84 -31.28
N PHE A 228 -18.66 -8.06 -30.91
CA PHE A 228 -17.29 -8.48 -30.61
C PHE A 228 -16.90 -9.82 -31.25
N ALA A 229 -17.57 -10.23 -32.34
CA ALA A 229 -17.20 -11.43 -33.07
C ALA A 229 -15.79 -11.32 -33.67
N GLY A 230 -14.84 -12.14 -33.16
CA GLY A 230 -13.49 -12.30 -33.73
C GLY A 230 -12.33 -11.66 -32.96
N THR A 231 -12.53 -11.14 -31.74
CA THR A 231 -11.48 -10.40 -31.00
C THR A 231 -10.85 -11.22 -29.87
N THR A 232 -9.52 -11.09 -29.69
CA THR A 232 -8.69 -11.77 -28.66
C THR A 232 -8.47 -10.87 -27.43
N ILE A 233 -8.57 -11.39 -26.20
CA ILE A 233 -8.31 -10.64 -24.94
C ILE A 233 -7.15 -11.28 -24.16
N THR A 234 -6.26 -10.46 -23.56
CA THR A 234 -5.16 -10.92 -22.69
C THR A 234 -4.83 -9.89 -21.59
N CYS A 235 -4.50 -10.39 -20.38
CA CYS A 235 -4.20 -9.72 -19.09
C CYS A 235 -5.37 -8.93 -18.48
N HIS A 236 -5.97 -9.48 -17.41
CA HIS A 236 -7.26 -8.97 -16.92
C HIS A 236 -7.20 -7.72 -16.04
N GLN A 237 -6.10 -7.41 -15.35
CA GLN A 237 -5.90 -6.11 -14.69
C GLN A 237 -4.48 -5.97 -14.12
N ASN A 238 -3.73 -4.92 -14.46
CA ASN A 238 -2.41 -4.65 -13.87
C ASN A 238 -2.50 -3.35 -13.04
N ASP A 239 -2.66 -3.49 -11.72
CA ASP A 239 -2.88 -2.36 -10.82
C ASP A 239 -1.73 -1.34 -10.92
N TRP A 240 -0.49 -1.83 -10.98
CA TRP A 240 0.72 -1.00 -11.09
C TRP A 240 0.72 -0.16 -12.35
N LEU A 241 0.47 -0.80 -13.49
CA LEU A 241 0.48 -0.12 -14.78
C LEU A 241 -0.66 0.89 -14.89
N MET A 242 -1.84 0.52 -14.38
CA MET A 242 -3.04 1.35 -14.45
C MET A 242 -2.96 2.56 -13.52
N PHE A 243 -2.29 2.45 -12.37
CA PHE A 243 -1.96 3.61 -11.55
C PHE A 243 -1.06 4.62 -12.27
N LEU A 244 -0.14 4.14 -13.12
CA LEU A 244 0.91 4.98 -13.74
C LEU A 244 0.53 5.52 -15.12
N LEU A 245 -0.48 4.96 -15.77
CA LEU A 245 -0.84 5.29 -17.14
C LEU A 245 -2.08 6.15 -17.32
N LYS A 246 -2.14 6.80 -18.51
CA LYS A 246 -3.41 7.19 -19.12
C LYS A 246 -4.20 5.90 -19.32
N LYS A 247 -5.45 5.84 -18.85
CA LYS A 247 -6.33 4.68 -19.06
C LYS A 247 -6.17 4.16 -20.50
N PRO A 248 -5.73 2.91 -20.68
CA PRO A 248 -6.14 2.13 -21.83
C PRO A 248 -7.62 1.79 -21.63
N SER A 249 -8.47 2.11 -22.60
CA SER A 249 -9.93 2.14 -22.53
C SER A 249 -10.57 0.80 -22.16
N ALA A 250 -10.64 0.45 -20.88
CA ALA A 250 -11.60 -0.55 -20.44
C ALA A 250 -13.03 0.01 -20.65
N VAL A 251 -13.65 -0.34 -21.77
CA VAL A 251 -15.04 -0.83 -21.74
C VAL A 251 -14.99 -2.02 -20.78
N GLU A 252 -15.91 -2.15 -19.82
CA GLU A 252 -16.06 -3.41 -19.09
C GLU A 252 -16.17 -4.53 -20.13
N GLY A 253 -15.10 -5.33 -20.30
CA GLY A 253 -15.02 -6.29 -21.40
C GLY A 253 -13.86 -6.13 -22.40
N GLY A 254 -12.92 -5.20 -22.20
CA GLY A 254 -11.60 -5.25 -22.83
C GLY A 254 -11.43 -4.35 -24.06
N GLU A 255 -10.46 -3.45 -23.96
CA GLU A 255 -9.50 -3.01 -25.00
C GLU A 255 -8.56 -1.96 -24.38
N PHE A 256 -7.36 -1.78 -24.93
CA PHE A 256 -6.37 -0.82 -24.45
C PHE A 256 -6.33 0.45 -25.34
N SER A 257 -7.28 1.39 -25.28
CA SER A 257 -7.16 2.72 -25.95
C SER A 257 -6.83 3.86 -24.98
N THR A 258 -5.70 4.54 -25.19
CA THR A 258 -5.30 5.72 -24.39
C THR A 258 -5.99 7.02 -24.83
N SER A 259 -6.91 6.95 -25.80
CA SER A 259 -7.56 8.12 -26.39
C SER A 259 -8.65 8.68 -25.47
N GLY A 260 -8.55 9.97 -25.12
CA GLY A 260 -9.60 10.71 -24.41
C GLY A 260 -9.55 10.68 -22.87
N HIS A 261 -8.64 9.92 -22.24
CA HIS A 261 -8.55 9.83 -20.77
C HIS A 261 -7.29 10.52 -20.18
N PRO A 262 -7.44 11.39 -19.16
CA PRO A 262 -6.31 11.99 -18.46
C PRO A 262 -5.54 10.95 -17.65
N THR A 263 -4.21 11.10 -17.52
CA THR A 263 -3.39 10.34 -16.56
C THR A 263 -3.91 10.59 -15.14
N SER A 264 -3.92 9.57 -14.28
CA SER A 264 -4.07 9.74 -12.81
C SER A 264 -3.05 10.73 -12.24
N GLY A 265 -1.89 10.85 -12.90
CA GLY A 265 -0.78 11.67 -12.47
C GLY A 265 -0.11 11.15 -11.21
N ILE A 266 -0.46 9.94 -10.74
CA ILE A 266 0.21 9.20 -9.66
C ILE A 266 1.55 8.68 -10.20
N ARG A 267 2.55 8.72 -9.33
CA ARG A 267 3.90 8.24 -9.63
C ARG A 267 4.33 7.26 -8.56
N LEU A 268 5.15 6.28 -8.93
CA LEU A 268 5.92 5.52 -7.96
C LEU A 268 6.92 6.44 -7.27
N LEU A 269 7.25 6.10 -6.03
CA LEU A 269 8.44 6.60 -5.40
C LEU A 269 9.66 6.00 -6.09
N PRO A 270 10.74 6.77 -6.21
CA PRO A 270 11.99 6.23 -6.74
C PRO A 270 12.79 5.52 -5.67
N ASP A 271 13.75 4.71 -6.13
CA ASP A 271 14.76 4.04 -5.30
C ASP A 271 15.48 5.06 -4.40
N ASP A 272 15.42 4.81 -3.09
CA ASP A 272 16.00 5.64 -2.04
C ASP A 272 17.27 5.07 -1.42
N VAL A 273 17.60 3.80 -1.72
CA VAL A 273 18.76 3.11 -1.20
C VAL A 273 19.38 2.29 -2.32
N GLY A 274 20.50 2.78 -2.86
CA GLY A 274 21.06 2.20 -4.07
C GLY A 274 21.37 0.70 -3.96
N ASN A 275 21.20 0.02 -5.09
CA ASN A 275 21.19 -1.43 -5.23
C ASN A 275 22.58 -2.12 -5.26
N THR A 276 23.68 -1.39 -5.01
CA THR A 276 25.05 -1.88 -5.22
C THR A 276 25.97 -1.50 -4.07
N ILE A 277 27.12 -2.18 -3.94
CA ILE A 277 28.16 -1.85 -2.96
C ILE A 277 28.56 -0.37 -3.05
N ALA A 278 28.72 0.14 -4.29
CA ALA A 278 29.13 1.51 -4.54
C ALA A 278 28.08 2.56 -4.17
N THR A 279 26.80 2.19 -4.24
CA THR A 279 25.66 3.08 -3.99
C THR A 279 24.97 2.79 -2.65
N SER A 280 25.54 1.90 -1.85
CA SER A 280 24.94 1.44 -0.59
C SER A 280 24.87 2.55 0.45
N LYS A 281 23.81 2.52 1.27
CA LYS A 281 23.61 3.46 2.38
C LYS A 281 24.36 2.97 3.62
N THR A 282 25.19 3.83 4.20
CA THR A 282 25.88 3.48 5.46
C THR A 282 24.91 3.50 6.64
N LEU A 283 24.87 2.42 7.42
CA LEU A 283 24.10 2.33 8.65
C LEU A 283 24.80 3.09 9.78
N ASN A 284 24.05 3.97 10.43
CA ASN A 284 24.51 4.67 11.61
C ASN A 284 24.49 3.72 12.81
N MET A 285 25.65 3.15 13.14
CA MET A 285 25.83 2.27 14.29
C MET A 285 26.07 3.11 15.56
N VAL A 286 25.21 2.96 16.56
CA VAL A 286 25.37 3.56 17.89
C VAL A 286 25.44 2.44 18.92
N ASN A 287 26.56 2.34 19.66
CA ASN A 287 26.82 1.26 20.62
C ASN A 287 26.61 -0.14 20.03
N GLY A 288 27.03 -0.32 18.78
CA GLY A 288 26.88 -1.60 18.07
C GLY A 288 25.47 -1.88 17.56
N VAL A 289 24.52 -0.94 17.63
CA VAL A 289 23.15 -1.11 17.14
C VAL A 289 22.81 -0.05 16.08
N SER A 290 22.22 -0.47 14.95
CA SER A 290 21.58 0.44 13.99
C SER A 290 20.11 0.10 13.78
N ALA A 291 19.32 1.08 13.36
CA ALA A 291 17.97 0.89 12.86
C ALA A 291 17.73 1.78 11.65
N ASP A 292 17.09 1.24 10.61
CA ASP A 292 16.64 1.99 9.45
C ASP A 292 15.25 1.50 8.99
N SER A 293 14.55 2.33 8.23
CA SER A 293 13.29 2.00 7.60
C SER A 293 13.29 2.46 6.14
N GLY A 294 13.10 1.55 5.19
CA GLY A 294 13.18 1.84 3.76
C GLY A 294 11.90 2.47 3.21
N LEU A 295 11.70 3.77 3.39
CA LEU A 295 10.77 4.53 2.54
C LEU A 295 11.13 6.02 2.50
N ILE A 296 11.99 6.45 1.57
CA ILE A 296 12.45 7.85 1.51
C ILE A 296 12.77 8.37 0.07
N ASN A 297 11.76 8.88 -0.65
CA ASN A 297 11.77 10.05 -1.57
C ASN A 297 13.02 10.36 -2.47
N ILE A 298 12.87 10.34 -3.81
CA ILE A 298 13.07 11.47 -4.78
C ILE A 298 13.07 11.06 -6.27
N SER A 299 12.26 11.76 -7.10
CA SER A 299 12.14 11.88 -8.58
C SER A 299 12.65 10.82 -9.59
N LEU A 300 11.71 10.10 -10.22
CA LEU A 300 11.86 9.60 -11.59
C LEU A 300 11.42 10.70 -12.57
N SER A 301 12.26 11.02 -13.54
CA SER A 301 11.92 11.97 -14.61
C SER A 301 10.69 11.46 -15.40
N PRO A 302 9.63 12.28 -15.57
CA PRO A 302 8.44 11.92 -16.34
C PRO A 302 8.72 11.47 -17.79
N ALA A 303 9.87 11.86 -18.36
CA ALA A 303 10.24 11.53 -19.73
C ALA A 303 10.52 10.03 -19.95
N ASN A 304 10.85 9.28 -18.89
CA ASN A 304 11.19 7.86 -18.99
C ASN A 304 10.00 6.94 -18.68
N ALA A 305 8.88 7.42 -18.13
CA ALA A 305 7.72 6.56 -17.87
C ALA A 305 7.09 6.03 -19.17
N THR A 306 7.02 6.85 -20.22
CA THR A 306 6.33 6.51 -21.48
C THR A 306 7.06 5.49 -22.35
N THR A 307 8.40 5.44 -22.32
CA THR A 307 9.20 4.52 -23.15
C THR A 307 9.31 3.12 -22.53
N TYR A 308 9.16 3.03 -21.21
CA TYR A 308 9.23 1.78 -20.46
C TYR A 308 7.90 1.02 -20.54
N ILE A 309 6.76 1.73 -20.57
CA ILE A 309 5.45 1.12 -20.40
C ILE A 309 5.04 0.11 -21.48
N THR A 310 5.45 0.26 -22.73
CA THR A 310 4.94 -0.58 -23.83
C THR A 310 5.64 -1.93 -23.97
N GLY A 311 6.65 -2.22 -23.14
CA GLY A 311 7.49 -3.42 -23.26
C GLY A 311 7.76 -4.20 -21.97
N LEU A 312 7.28 -3.74 -20.81
CA LEU A 312 7.57 -4.37 -19.51
C LEU A 312 6.83 -5.71 -19.36
N ARG A 313 7.49 -6.77 -19.82
CA ARG A 313 7.23 -8.14 -19.36
C ARG A 313 7.94 -8.32 -18.00
N PRO A 314 7.45 -9.16 -17.08
CA PRO A 314 8.18 -9.58 -15.88
C PRO A 314 9.58 -10.19 -16.13
N THR A 315 9.90 -10.51 -17.39
CA THR A 315 11.21 -10.96 -17.87
C THR A 315 12.04 -9.86 -18.53
N ASP A 316 11.55 -8.62 -18.53
CA ASP A 316 12.26 -7.48 -19.10
C ASP A 316 13.43 -7.11 -18.16
N PRO A 317 14.69 -7.24 -18.62
CA PRO A 317 15.87 -6.89 -17.82
C PRO A 317 15.95 -5.41 -17.44
N ARG A 318 14.97 -4.58 -17.86
CA ARG A 318 14.79 -3.18 -17.46
C ARG A 318 13.91 -3.01 -16.21
N VAL A 319 13.21 -4.05 -15.73
CA VAL A 319 12.61 -4.08 -14.39
C VAL A 319 13.72 -4.42 -13.41
N VAL A 320 14.45 -3.41 -12.96
CA VAL A 320 15.36 -3.59 -11.82
C VAL A 320 14.47 -3.74 -10.60
N LEU A 321 14.48 -4.93 -9.98
CA LEU A 321 13.87 -5.10 -8.67
C LEU A 321 14.61 -4.18 -7.70
N ASP A 322 13.87 -3.35 -7.00
CA ASP A 322 14.38 -2.53 -5.91
C ASP A 322 14.92 -3.44 -4.80
N GLU A 323 16.21 -3.33 -4.50
CA GLU A 323 16.95 -4.02 -3.43
C GLU A 323 17.76 -2.98 -2.65
N ASP A 324 17.29 -2.63 -1.46
CA ASP A 324 17.97 -1.64 -0.63
C ASP A 324 19.28 -2.21 -0.07
N MET A 325 20.42 -1.71 -0.54
CA MET A 325 21.74 -2.11 -0.04
C MET A 325 22.28 -1.19 1.06
N PHE A 326 22.63 -1.78 2.19
CA PHE A 326 23.18 -1.12 3.36
C PHE A 326 24.62 -1.55 3.63
N LYS A 327 25.45 -0.65 4.13
CA LYS A 327 26.81 -0.91 4.60
C LYS A 327 26.88 -0.80 6.12
N PHE A 328 27.58 -1.72 6.77
CA PHE A 328 28.05 -1.56 8.16
C PHE A 328 29.47 -2.09 8.33
N THR A 329 30.15 -1.64 9.37
CA THR A 329 31.53 -2.04 9.68
C THR A 329 31.57 -2.81 10.99
N VAL A 330 32.26 -3.94 10.97
CA VAL A 330 32.62 -4.72 12.15
C VAL A 330 34.04 -4.30 12.56
N ALA A 331 34.19 -3.63 13.70
CA ALA A 331 35.46 -3.02 14.11
C ALA A 331 36.48 -4.02 14.68
N GLN A 332 36.00 -5.15 15.22
CA GLN A 332 36.77 -6.25 15.77
C GLN A 332 35.95 -7.53 15.64
N THR A 333 36.56 -8.70 15.80
CA THR A 333 35.82 -9.97 15.73
C THR A 333 34.62 -9.96 16.70
N SER A 334 33.42 -10.14 16.14
CA SER A 334 32.16 -9.87 16.83
C SER A 334 31.06 -10.83 16.41
N ASN A 335 30.03 -10.95 17.25
CA ASN A 335 28.77 -11.58 16.86
C ASN A 335 27.92 -10.53 16.14
N VAL A 336 27.23 -10.94 15.07
CA VAL A 336 26.38 -10.09 14.24
C VAL A 336 24.98 -10.69 14.18
N ASN A 337 23.98 -9.92 14.62
CA ASN A 337 22.56 -10.21 14.46
C ASN A 337 21.95 -9.17 13.52
N ILE A 338 21.33 -9.63 12.43
CA ILE A 338 20.64 -8.79 11.46
C ILE A 338 19.19 -9.22 11.46
N LYS A 339 18.27 -8.31 11.76
CA LYS A 339 16.83 -8.55 11.75
C LYS A 339 16.15 -7.58 10.81
N CYS A 340 15.40 -8.09 9.87
CA CYS A 340 14.51 -7.30 9.02
C CYS A 340 13.09 -7.79 9.20
N ARG A 341 12.15 -6.86 9.35
CA ARG A 341 10.72 -7.16 9.37
C ARG A 341 9.96 -6.15 8.52
N PRO A 342 8.82 -6.54 7.91
CA PRO A 342 7.98 -5.57 7.25
C PRO A 342 7.40 -4.58 8.27
N TRP A 343 6.97 -3.42 7.78
CA TRP A 343 6.04 -2.61 8.53
C TRP A 343 4.73 -3.37 8.65
N SER A 344 4.17 -3.34 9.85
CA SER A 344 2.92 -3.97 10.21
C SER A 344 2.28 -3.14 11.32
N GLN A 345 0.97 -3.25 11.44
CA GLN A 345 0.23 -2.63 12.54
C GLN A 345 0.63 -3.25 13.89
N ASP A 346 0.88 -4.55 13.91
CA ASP A 346 1.42 -5.28 15.06
C ASP A 346 2.73 -5.94 14.66
N ALA A 347 3.81 -5.55 15.34
CA ALA A 347 5.17 -6.01 15.07
C ALA A 347 5.43 -7.45 15.52
N LEU A 348 4.61 -8.01 16.41
CA LEU A 348 4.75 -9.39 16.91
C LEU A 348 4.14 -10.41 15.95
N THR A 349 3.03 -10.02 15.31
CA THR A 349 2.23 -10.91 14.44
C THR A 349 2.35 -10.55 12.95
N ASN A 350 3.10 -9.50 12.62
CA ASN A 350 3.14 -8.89 11.29
C ASN A 350 1.75 -8.59 10.72
N LYS A 351 0.80 -8.21 11.60
CA LYS A 351 -0.60 -7.94 11.20
C LYS A 351 -0.66 -6.79 10.19
N ASN A 352 -1.35 -7.01 9.08
CA ASN A 352 -1.53 -6.04 7.99
C ASN A 352 -0.21 -5.60 7.33
N ALA A 353 0.82 -6.45 7.41
CA ALA A 353 2.02 -6.29 6.62
C ALA A 353 1.68 -6.36 5.12
N MET A 354 2.47 -5.67 4.31
CA MET A 354 2.27 -5.62 2.86
C MET A 354 3.45 -6.19 2.07
N LEU A 355 4.41 -6.80 2.76
CA LEU A 355 5.55 -7.49 2.15
C LEU A 355 6.09 -8.57 3.10
N ASP A 356 6.81 -9.51 2.52
CA ASP A 356 7.81 -10.31 3.22
C ASP A 356 9.21 -9.73 2.97
N THR A 357 10.11 -9.94 3.91
CA THR A 357 11.49 -9.50 3.82
C THR A 357 12.41 -10.67 3.53
N ARG A 358 13.42 -10.42 2.71
CA ARG A 358 14.60 -11.26 2.49
C ARG A 358 15.81 -10.41 2.79
N ILE A 359 16.82 -11.01 3.40
CA ILE A 359 18.12 -10.37 3.58
C ILE A 359 19.25 -11.23 3.05
N VAL A 360 20.22 -10.58 2.40
CA VAL A 360 21.48 -11.20 1.98
C VAL A 360 22.63 -10.40 2.56
N LEU A 361 23.56 -11.07 3.22
CA LEU A 361 24.79 -10.50 3.73
C LEU A 361 25.95 -10.81 2.78
N TYR A 362 26.73 -9.79 2.44
CA TYR A 362 27.90 -9.84 1.58
C TYR A 362 29.15 -9.36 2.32
N ASN A 363 30.30 -9.90 1.93
CA ASN A 363 31.60 -9.33 2.28
C ASN A 363 31.94 -8.12 1.38
N ALA A 364 33.04 -7.44 1.69
CA ALA A 364 33.50 -6.28 0.92
C ALA A 364 33.83 -6.53 -0.56
N SER A 365 34.09 -7.79 -0.94
CA SER A 365 34.33 -8.19 -2.33
C SER A 365 33.05 -8.55 -3.09
N GLY A 366 31.87 -8.45 -2.46
CA GLY A 366 30.58 -8.85 -3.03
C GLY A 366 30.31 -10.36 -2.98
N GLY A 367 31.11 -11.13 -2.24
CA GLY A 367 30.83 -12.54 -1.98
C GLY A 367 29.72 -12.69 -0.93
N ILE A 368 28.72 -13.53 -1.21
CA ILE A 368 27.63 -13.83 -0.28
C ILE A 368 28.18 -14.62 0.92
N ILE A 369 27.86 -14.16 2.13
CA ILE A 369 28.19 -14.82 3.39
C ILE A 369 26.98 -15.60 3.91
N ALA A 370 25.81 -14.98 3.90
CA ALA A 370 24.59 -15.56 4.45
C ALA A 370 23.35 -14.99 3.75
N VAL A 371 22.28 -15.78 3.73
CA VAL A 371 20.97 -15.42 3.15
C VAL A 371 19.89 -15.91 4.12
N ASP A 372 18.87 -15.09 4.37
CA ASP A 372 17.58 -15.57 4.85
C ASP A 372 16.47 -15.23 3.86
N SER A 373 15.87 -16.27 3.29
CA SER A 373 14.74 -16.24 2.36
C SER A 373 13.64 -17.23 2.80
N ASN A 374 13.40 -17.35 4.11
CA ASN A 374 12.41 -18.27 4.64
C ASN A 374 10.99 -17.91 4.17
N LEU A 375 10.39 -18.76 3.33
CA LEU A 375 9.07 -18.55 2.75
C LEU A 375 7.90 -18.86 3.72
N ALA A 376 8.20 -19.33 4.93
CA ALA A 376 7.19 -19.68 5.94
C ALA A 376 6.83 -18.52 6.90
N ARG A 377 7.50 -17.37 6.78
CA ARG A 377 7.32 -16.19 7.65
C ARG A 377 7.55 -14.90 6.86
N LEU A 378 7.11 -13.75 7.38
CA LEU A 378 7.30 -12.46 6.72
C LEU A 378 8.59 -11.74 7.08
N ASN A 379 9.18 -12.04 8.24
CA ASN A 379 10.44 -11.45 8.68
C ASN A 379 11.65 -12.33 8.32
N SER A 380 12.81 -11.70 8.26
CA SER A 380 14.08 -12.37 7.95
C SER A 380 15.16 -12.02 8.97
N GLU A 381 16.02 -12.98 9.30
CA GLU A 381 17.02 -12.86 10.34
C GLU A 381 18.29 -13.66 10.02
N ILE A 382 19.46 -13.02 10.19
CA ILE A 382 20.78 -13.65 10.10
C ILE A 382 21.49 -13.52 11.45
N ASN A 383 22.00 -14.64 11.95
CA ASN A 383 22.78 -14.73 13.18
C ASN A 383 24.14 -15.34 12.85
N LEU A 384 25.23 -14.59 13.05
CA LEU A 384 26.59 -15.06 12.83
C LEU A 384 27.45 -14.80 14.06
N SER A 385 28.27 -15.78 14.41
CA SER A 385 29.25 -15.67 15.48
C SER A 385 30.64 -15.48 14.89
N ASN A 386 31.50 -14.77 15.62
CA ASN A 386 32.92 -14.57 15.24
C ASN A 386 33.13 -13.99 13.83
N VAL A 387 32.26 -13.05 13.42
CA VAL A 387 32.43 -12.28 12.18
C VAL A 387 33.68 -11.43 12.30
N ALA A 388 34.62 -11.60 11.37
CA ALA A 388 35.90 -10.90 11.37
C ALA A 388 35.73 -9.38 11.24
N GLN A 389 36.79 -8.64 11.60
CA GLN A 389 36.86 -7.21 11.33
C GLN A 389 36.76 -6.95 9.81
N GLY A 390 35.92 -6.00 9.42
CA GLY A 390 35.77 -5.61 8.02
C GLY A 390 34.47 -4.87 7.72
N ASP A 391 34.34 -4.50 6.44
CA ASP A 391 33.11 -3.93 5.90
C ASP A 391 32.20 -5.04 5.35
N TYR A 392 30.90 -4.88 5.62
CA TYR A 392 29.86 -5.82 5.25
C TYR A 392 28.67 -5.08 4.65
N PHE A 393 27.98 -5.76 3.75
CA PHE A 393 26.86 -5.18 2.99
C PHE A 393 25.63 -6.07 3.12
N ILE A 394 24.46 -5.46 3.28
CA ILE A 394 23.18 -6.17 3.43
C ILE A 394 22.28 -5.69 2.30
N THR A 395 21.71 -6.60 1.51
CA THR A 395 20.54 -6.24 0.70
C THR A 395 19.27 -6.61 1.44
N VAL A 396 18.28 -5.73 1.41
CA VAL A 396 16.90 -6.01 1.78
C VAL A 396 16.11 -6.16 0.49
N GLY A 397 15.33 -7.24 0.39
CA GLY A 397 14.54 -7.56 -0.79
C GLY A 397 13.25 -8.27 -0.42
N ALA A 398 12.49 -8.69 -1.42
CA ALA A 398 11.36 -9.60 -1.26
C ALA A 398 11.85 -11.07 -1.24
N SER A 399 11.14 -11.94 -0.53
CA SER A 399 11.49 -13.36 -0.42
C SER A 399 11.19 -14.19 -1.68
N GLY A 400 10.30 -13.69 -2.54
CA GLY A 400 9.80 -14.43 -3.70
C GLY A 400 8.75 -15.48 -3.35
N ASN A 401 8.04 -15.33 -2.23
CA ASN A 401 7.02 -16.27 -1.78
C ASN A 401 5.85 -16.34 -2.77
N SER A 402 5.70 -17.50 -3.42
CA SER A 402 4.64 -17.77 -4.40
C SER A 402 3.23 -17.77 -3.79
N GLN A 403 3.09 -17.89 -2.46
CA GLN A 403 1.81 -17.75 -1.78
C GLN A 403 1.26 -16.32 -1.88
N LEU A 404 2.12 -15.32 -2.09
CA LEU A 404 1.77 -13.90 -2.13
C LEU A 404 1.50 -13.40 -3.56
N THR A 405 0.93 -14.29 -4.39
CA THR A 405 0.59 -14.05 -5.80
C THR A 405 -0.73 -14.74 -6.14
N ASP A 406 -1.41 -14.37 -7.23
CA ASP A 406 -2.64 -15.06 -7.64
C ASP A 406 -2.36 -16.38 -8.38
N ILE A 407 -3.25 -17.37 -8.26
CA ILE A 407 -3.15 -18.67 -8.94
C ILE A 407 -3.61 -18.50 -10.41
N GLY A 408 -2.71 -17.98 -11.24
CA GLY A 408 -2.86 -17.95 -12.70
C GLY A 408 -1.53 -17.76 -13.45
N TYR A 409 -0.42 -17.69 -12.70
CA TYR A 409 0.93 -17.45 -13.20
C TYR A 409 1.72 -18.71 -13.54
N GLY A 410 1.01 -19.80 -13.88
CA GLY A 410 1.63 -21.04 -14.32
C GLY A 410 2.15 -20.94 -15.75
N ASN A 411 3.28 -20.23 -15.95
CA ASN A 411 4.30 -20.47 -16.98
C ASN A 411 5.22 -19.23 -17.11
N GLY A 412 6.28 -19.18 -16.30
CA GLY A 412 7.48 -18.40 -16.63
C GLY A 412 7.47 -16.89 -16.39
N TYR A 413 6.38 -16.30 -15.90
CA TYR A 413 6.41 -14.92 -15.42
C TYR A 413 6.87 -14.91 -13.96
N ASN A 414 7.95 -14.17 -13.67
CA ASN A 414 8.51 -14.03 -12.33
C ASN A 414 7.39 -13.72 -11.34
N GLN A 415 7.21 -14.63 -10.38
CA GLN A 415 6.11 -14.70 -9.41
C GLN A 415 6.27 -13.64 -8.29
N ASN A 416 6.76 -12.45 -8.64
CA ASN A 416 6.90 -11.36 -7.69
C ASN A 416 5.96 -10.24 -8.13
N THR A 417 4.78 -10.19 -7.51
CA THR A 417 3.74 -9.17 -7.70
C THR A 417 4.16 -7.77 -7.23
N ARG A 418 5.38 -7.62 -6.71
CA ARG A 418 5.89 -6.41 -6.06
C ARG A 418 6.77 -5.64 -7.03
N PHE A 419 6.15 -4.72 -7.73
CA PHE A 419 6.82 -3.90 -8.73
C PHE A 419 7.56 -2.75 -8.04
N HIS A 420 8.88 -2.65 -8.29
CA HIS A 420 9.69 -1.43 -8.13
C HIS A 420 9.87 -0.84 -6.72
N SER A 421 9.42 -1.48 -5.64
CA SER A 421 9.82 -1.08 -4.29
C SER A 421 9.79 -2.25 -3.30
N VAL A 422 10.76 -2.30 -2.39
CA VAL A 422 10.73 -3.20 -1.22
C VAL A 422 9.65 -2.83 -0.20
N GLY A 423 9.01 -1.67 -0.33
CA GLY A 423 7.98 -1.17 0.56
C GLY A 423 8.51 -0.85 1.96
N ARG A 424 7.62 -0.69 2.95
CA ARG A 424 8.02 -0.31 4.31
C ARG A 424 8.56 -1.50 5.08
N TYR A 425 9.76 -1.38 5.62
CA TYR A 425 10.33 -2.35 6.54
C TYR A 425 11.12 -1.68 7.66
N TYR A 426 11.59 -2.48 8.60
CA TYR A 426 12.53 -2.11 9.66
C TYR A 426 13.72 -3.04 9.62
N LEU A 427 14.92 -2.49 9.41
CA LEU A 427 16.19 -3.20 9.47
C LEU A 427 16.90 -2.84 10.77
N ASN A 428 17.30 -3.84 11.55
CA ASN A 428 18.12 -3.68 12.74
C ASN A 428 19.38 -4.53 12.61
N VAL A 429 20.54 -3.93 12.85
CA VAL A 429 21.82 -4.64 12.92
C VAL A 429 22.41 -4.45 14.29
N THR A 430 22.78 -5.55 14.94
CA THR A 430 23.48 -5.57 16.23
C THR A 430 24.83 -6.25 16.06
N VAL A 431 25.90 -5.56 16.43
CA VAL A 431 27.29 -6.04 16.47
C VAL A 431 27.73 -6.03 17.93
N SER A 432 27.95 -7.21 18.50
CA SER A 432 28.32 -7.39 19.90
C SER A 432 29.65 -8.13 20.04
N GLY A 433 30.37 -7.96 21.15
CA GLY A 433 31.65 -8.64 21.36
C GLY A 433 31.49 -10.16 21.30
N SER A 434 32.47 -10.85 20.72
CA SER A 434 32.52 -12.31 20.79
C SER A 434 32.78 -12.72 22.25
N SER A 435 31.79 -13.30 22.92
CA SER A 435 32.00 -13.89 24.24
C SER A 435 32.85 -15.15 24.07
N SER A 436 34.17 -15.03 24.22
CA SER A 436 35.01 -16.18 24.54
C SER A 436 34.71 -16.55 25.99
N ILE A 437 34.08 -17.70 26.22
CA ILE A 437 34.19 -18.33 27.54
C ILE A 437 35.69 -18.56 27.76
N PRO A 438 36.29 -18.12 28.87
CA PRO A 438 37.67 -18.45 29.17
C PRO A 438 37.81 -19.98 29.19
N THR A 439 38.65 -20.51 28.30
CA THR A 439 39.06 -21.92 28.31
C THR A 439 39.83 -22.27 29.56
#